data_AF-A0A951P8U6-F1
#
_entry.id   AF-A0A951P8U6-F1
#
_cell.length_a   1.000
_cell.length_b   1.000
_cell.length_c   1.000
_cell.angle_alpha   90.00
_cell.angle_beta   90.00
_cell.angle_gamma   90.00
#
_symmetry.space_group_name_H-M   'P 1'
#
loop_
_entity.id
_entity.type
_entity.pdbx_description
1 polymer ?
#
loop_
_entity_poly.entity_id
_entity_poly.type
_entity_poly.pdbx_seq_one_letter_code
_entity_poly.pdbx_strand_id
1 'polypeptide(L)'
;MPNSASASPSNPPSDPDSDLNSKIEQEIRLGRSFSLADVIGQQAGSFLHGDAAIPRLVKAAAAVNDFINRQLSDAPGALEVVLRSWSTGEGSSLSQHLDQPLVALRELLLLLIDRPEMLYEFTRQVDVKWGEMYDERPHFQQPHQPPHPDDEYTHESVQAKLRELLERLEREH
;
A
#
# COMPACT_ATOMS: atom_id res chain seq x y z
N MET A 1 -24.84 32.55 -54.32
CA MET A 1 -24.45 33.02 -52.97
C MET A 1 -24.91 31.96 -51.97
N PRO A 2 -24.06 31.60 -51.00
CA PRO A 2 -23.88 30.22 -50.52
C PRO A 2 -24.63 29.97 -49.20
N ASN A 3 -24.86 28.71 -48.83
CA ASN A 3 -24.83 28.38 -47.41
C ASN A 3 -24.12 27.05 -47.18
N SER A 4 -22.93 27.19 -46.61
CA SER A 4 -22.03 26.12 -46.20
C SER A 4 -22.64 25.39 -45.00
N ALA A 5 -22.83 24.08 -45.13
CA ALA A 5 -23.05 23.23 -43.96
C ALA A 5 -21.71 23.09 -43.22
N SER A 6 -21.56 23.83 -42.12
CA SER A 6 -20.48 23.62 -41.16
C SER A 6 -20.67 22.26 -40.50
N ALA A 7 -19.78 21.33 -40.79
CA ALA A 7 -19.62 20.11 -40.01
C ALA A 7 -19.16 20.51 -38.60
N SER A 8 -19.98 20.21 -37.59
CA SER A 8 -19.56 20.25 -36.19
C SER A 8 -18.47 19.19 -35.96
N PRO A 9 -17.39 19.51 -35.24
CA PRO A 9 -16.38 18.52 -34.91
C PRO A 9 -16.96 17.53 -33.89
N SER A 10 -17.07 16.27 -34.30
CA SER A 10 -17.31 15.15 -33.40
C SER A 10 -16.10 15.02 -32.48
N ASN A 11 -16.28 15.44 -31.23
CA ASN A 11 -15.36 15.13 -30.14
C ASN A 11 -15.25 13.60 -30.05
N PRO A 12 -14.04 13.00 -30.04
CA PRO A 12 -13.93 11.57 -29.81
C PRO A 12 -14.48 11.24 -28.40
N PRO A 13 -15.06 10.05 -28.20
CA PRO A 13 -15.54 9.65 -26.89
C PRO A 13 -14.37 9.70 -25.89
N SER A 14 -14.54 10.46 -24.81
CA SER A 14 -13.59 10.51 -23.71
C SER A 14 -13.40 9.09 -23.17
N ASP A 15 -12.14 8.65 -23.13
CA ASP A 15 -11.76 7.36 -22.60
C ASP A 15 -12.09 7.32 -21.09
N PRO A 16 -12.95 6.41 -20.61
CA PRO A 16 -13.32 6.32 -19.20
C PRO A 16 -12.10 6.14 -18.28
N ASP A 17 -11.00 5.60 -18.79
CA ASP A 17 -9.75 5.41 -18.04
C ASP A 17 -8.99 6.74 -17.82
N SER A 18 -9.05 7.65 -18.79
CA SER A 18 -8.53 9.03 -18.66
C SER A 18 -9.30 9.81 -17.58
N ASP A 19 -10.62 9.66 -17.56
CA ASP A 19 -11.49 10.35 -16.61
C ASP A 19 -11.32 9.84 -15.18
N LEU A 20 -11.06 8.53 -14.99
CA LEU A 20 -10.82 7.96 -13.66
C LEU A 20 -9.47 8.37 -13.08
N ASN A 21 -8.39 8.28 -13.87
CA ASN A 21 -7.07 8.78 -13.45
C ASN A 21 -7.15 10.28 -13.13
N SER A 22 -7.85 11.06 -13.95
CA SER A 22 -8.05 12.50 -13.70
C SER A 22 -8.85 12.76 -12.42
N LYS A 23 -9.87 11.94 -12.10
CA LYS A 23 -10.62 12.04 -10.84
C LYS A 23 -9.77 11.69 -9.62
N ILE A 24 -8.99 10.61 -9.67
CA ILE A 24 -8.08 10.23 -8.59
C ILE A 24 -7.05 11.35 -8.37
N GLU A 25 -6.44 11.86 -9.44
CA GLU A 25 -5.49 12.98 -9.38
C GLU A 25 -6.12 14.28 -8.87
N GLN A 26 -7.37 14.55 -9.26
CA GLN A 26 -8.12 15.72 -8.82
C GLN A 26 -8.51 15.62 -7.33
N GLU A 27 -8.90 14.44 -6.85
CA GLU A 27 -9.23 14.23 -5.43
C GLU A 27 -7.99 14.23 -4.53
N ILE A 28 -6.87 13.67 -4.98
CA ILE A 28 -5.55 13.81 -4.32
C ILE A 28 -5.19 15.30 -4.21
N ARG A 29 -5.40 16.08 -5.28
CA ARG A 29 -5.16 17.54 -5.29
C ARG A 29 -6.10 18.32 -4.37
N LEU A 30 -7.30 17.79 -4.10
CA LEU A 30 -8.27 18.33 -3.14
C LEU A 30 -7.98 17.90 -1.69
N GLY A 31 -6.87 17.19 -1.45
CA GLY A 31 -6.46 16.74 -0.11
C GLY A 31 -7.17 15.48 0.38
N ARG A 32 -7.88 14.75 -0.50
CA ARG A 32 -8.47 13.44 -0.17
C ARG A 32 -7.55 12.33 -0.65
N SER A 33 -7.02 11.55 0.29
CA SER A 33 -6.23 10.36 -0.02
C SER A 33 -7.17 9.22 -0.45
N PHE A 34 -6.90 8.58 -1.59
CA PHE A 34 -7.61 7.38 -2.03
C PHE A 34 -6.89 6.13 -1.51
N SER A 35 -7.63 5.18 -0.93
CA SER A 35 -7.08 3.86 -0.60
C SER A 35 -7.15 2.90 -1.78
N LEU A 36 -6.34 1.84 -1.78
CA LEU A 36 -6.43 0.77 -2.77
C LEU A 36 -7.83 0.12 -2.79
N ALA A 37 -8.45 -0.04 -1.62
CA ALA A 37 -9.77 -0.63 -1.49
C ALA A 37 -10.85 0.19 -2.20
N ASP A 38 -10.77 1.53 -2.11
CA ASP A 38 -11.68 2.44 -2.80
C ASP A 38 -11.59 2.30 -4.32
N VAL A 39 -10.36 2.20 -4.85
CA VAL A 39 -10.12 2.06 -6.30
C VAL A 39 -10.63 0.70 -6.81
N ILE A 40 -10.37 -0.39 -6.08
CA ILE A 40 -10.87 -1.72 -6.45
C ILE A 40 -12.41 -1.76 -6.40
N GLY A 41 -13.02 -1.17 -5.37
CA GLY A 41 -14.47 -1.09 -5.21
C GLY A 41 -15.16 -0.36 -6.36
N GLN A 42 -14.57 0.72 -6.87
CA GLN A 42 -15.11 1.45 -8.02
C GLN A 42 -14.91 0.73 -9.37
N GLN A 43 -13.83 -0.05 -9.50
CA GLN A 43 -13.53 -0.73 -10.76
C GLN A 43 -14.20 -2.09 -10.97
N ALA A 44 -14.79 -2.70 -9.94
CA ALA A 44 -15.44 -4.01 -10.06
C ALA A 44 -16.50 -4.09 -11.20
N GLY A 45 -17.06 -2.95 -11.64
CA GLY A 45 -17.93 -2.87 -12.81
C GLY A 45 -17.22 -2.72 -14.17
N SER A 46 -16.04 -2.09 -14.21
CA SER A 46 -15.29 -1.80 -15.45
C SER A 46 -14.47 -3.01 -15.93
N PHE A 47 -13.87 -3.77 -15.01
CA PHE A 47 -13.09 -4.97 -15.35
C PHE A 47 -13.89 -6.07 -16.06
N LEU A 48 -15.22 -6.10 -15.87
CA LEU A 48 -16.12 -7.06 -16.51
C LEU A 48 -16.25 -6.84 -18.03
N HIS A 49 -15.74 -5.72 -18.56
CA HIS A 49 -15.85 -5.37 -19.99
C HIS A 49 -14.56 -5.59 -20.79
N GLY A 50 -13.51 -6.18 -20.20
CA GLY A 50 -12.34 -6.71 -20.92
C GLY A 50 -11.31 -5.69 -21.44
N ASP A 51 -11.62 -4.40 -21.48
CA ASP A 51 -10.76 -3.35 -22.07
C ASP A 51 -10.11 -2.38 -21.05
N ALA A 52 -10.32 -2.54 -19.74
CA ALA A 52 -9.88 -1.54 -18.75
C ALA A 52 -8.36 -1.60 -18.47
N ALA A 53 -7.67 -0.47 -18.65
CA ALA A 53 -6.29 -0.30 -18.20
C ALA A 53 -6.19 -0.40 -16.66
N ILE A 54 -5.16 -1.09 -16.15
CA ILE A 54 -4.91 -1.17 -14.70
C ILE A 54 -4.59 0.24 -14.16
N PRO A 55 -5.30 0.75 -13.13
CA PRO A 55 -5.05 2.09 -12.61
C PRO A 55 -3.66 2.24 -12.02
N ARG A 56 -3.17 3.48 -12.02
CA ARG A 56 -1.85 3.83 -11.49
C ARG A 56 -1.70 3.42 -10.02
N LEU A 57 -2.71 3.66 -9.19
CA LEU A 57 -2.69 3.27 -7.78
C LEU A 57 -2.60 1.75 -7.60
N VAL A 58 -3.33 0.97 -8.40
CA VAL A 58 -3.27 -0.50 -8.36
C VAL A 58 -1.90 -1.00 -8.79
N LYS A 59 -1.30 -0.41 -9.83
CA LYS A 59 0.07 -0.72 -10.26
C LYS A 59 1.11 -0.38 -9.18
N ALA A 60 0.99 0.80 -8.56
CA ALA A 60 1.86 1.23 -7.47
C ALA A 60 1.77 0.28 -6.27
N ALA A 61 0.55 -0.07 -5.84
CA ALA A 61 0.33 -1.02 -4.76
C ALA A 61 0.88 -2.42 -5.09
N ALA A 62 0.72 -2.88 -6.34
CA ALA A 62 1.29 -4.15 -6.78
C ALA A 62 2.83 -4.13 -6.72
N ALA A 63 3.47 -3.02 -7.12
CA ALA A 63 4.93 -2.88 -7.04
C ALA A 63 5.45 -2.92 -5.59
N VAL A 64 4.77 -2.23 -4.65
CA VAL A 64 5.13 -2.29 -3.22
C VAL A 64 4.96 -3.70 -2.67
N ASN A 65 3.81 -4.33 -2.95
CA ASN A 65 3.49 -5.66 -2.47
C ASN A 65 4.48 -6.71 -2.99
N ASP A 66 4.83 -6.65 -4.27
CA ASP A 66 5.80 -7.54 -4.90
C ASP A 66 7.20 -7.35 -4.31
N PHE A 67 7.62 -6.11 -4.05
CA PHE A 67 8.88 -5.84 -3.39
C PHE A 67 8.93 -6.44 -1.98
N ILE A 68 7.89 -6.19 -1.16
CA ILE A 68 7.81 -6.74 0.20
C ILE A 68 7.88 -8.27 0.15
N ASN A 69 7.08 -8.92 -0.69
CA ASN A 69 7.03 -10.38 -0.79
C ASN A 69 8.39 -10.99 -1.17
N ARG A 70 9.13 -10.35 -2.10
CA ARG A 70 10.44 -10.84 -2.54
C ARG A 70 11.56 -10.59 -1.53
N GLN A 71 11.50 -9.48 -0.78
CA GLN A 71 12.63 -9.02 0.03
C GLN A 71 12.46 -9.23 1.53
N LEU A 72 11.24 -9.35 2.04
CA LEU A 72 10.98 -9.62 3.45
C LEU A 72 11.06 -11.12 3.73
N SER A 73 11.93 -11.51 4.65
CA SER A 73 11.98 -12.88 5.16
C SER A 73 11.08 -13.01 6.38
N ASP A 74 9.88 -13.54 6.19
CA ASP A 74 8.88 -13.72 7.24
C ASP A 74 8.19 -15.09 7.14
N ALA A 75 8.81 -16.12 7.74
CA ALA A 75 8.31 -17.50 7.63
C ALA A 75 6.85 -17.68 8.11
N PRO A 76 6.39 -17.06 9.23
CA PRO A 76 5.01 -17.17 9.65
C PRO A 76 4.03 -16.29 8.84
N GLY A 77 4.51 -15.27 8.13
CA GLY A 77 3.76 -14.44 7.18
C GLY A 77 2.91 -13.30 7.77
N ALA A 78 2.79 -13.18 9.10
CA ALA A 78 1.96 -12.15 9.72
C ALA A 78 2.54 -10.74 9.52
N LEU A 79 3.87 -10.58 9.60
CA LEU A 79 4.55 -9.31 9.39
C LEU A 79 4.40 -8.84 7.93
N GLU A 80 4.50 -9.76 6.97
CA GLU A 80 4.27 -9.44 5.55
C GLU A 80 2.86 -8.85 5.35
N VAL A 81 1.84 -9.51 5.88
CA VAL A 81 0.45 -9.09 5.67
C VAL A 81 0.17 -7.72 6.28
N VAL A 82 0.62 -7.48 7.51
CA VAL A 82 0.40 -6.19 8.18
C VAL A 82 1.18 -5.07 7.49
N LEU A 83 2.45 -5.30 7.11
CA LEU A 83 3.25 -4.30 6.41
C LEU A 83 2.61 -3.89 5.07
N ARG A 84 2.12 -4.86 4.29
CA ARG A 84 1.41 -4.60 3.03
C ARG A 84 0.13 -3.81 3.24
N SER A 85 -0.62 -4.13 4.31
CA SER A 85 -1.82 -3.38 4.69
C SER A 85 -1.50 -1.92 5.01
N TRP A 86 -0.45 -1.65 5.79
CA TRP A 86 -0.02 -0.29 6.13
C TRP A 86 0.53 0.46 4.92
N SER A 87 1.20 -0.24 4.00
CA SER A 87 1.84 0.38 2.82
C SER A 87 0.86 0.75 1.71
N THR A 88 -0.32 0.13 1.67
CA THR A 88 -1.30 0.30 0.57
C THR A 88 -2.69 0.71 1.05
N GLY A 89 -2.90 0.77 2.38
CA GLY A 89 -4.15 1.14 3.01
C GLY A 89 -4.38 2.65 3.10
N GLU A 90 -5.48 2.99 3.75
CA GLU A 90 -5.85 4.37 4.05
C GLU A 90 -4.79 5.03 4.95
N GLY A 91 -4.44 6.28 4.65
CA GLY A 91 -3.38 7.02 5.38
C GLY A 91 -1.95 6.71 4.91
N SER A 92 -1.75 5.76 4.01
CA SER A 92 -0.44 5.56 3.37
C SER A 92 -0.07 6.73 2.45
N SER A 93 1.23 7.03 2.31
CA SER A 93 1.71 8.03 1.35
C SER A 93 1.75 7.52 -0.09
N LEU A 94 1.29 6.28 -0.36
CA LEU A 94 1.36 5.64 -1.68
C LEU A 94 0.67 6.46 -2.78
N SER A 95 -0.48 7.08 -2.48
CA SER A 95 -1.20 7.91 -3.45
C SER A 95 -0.41 9.17 -3.86
N GLN A 96 0.57 9.59 -3.07
CA GLN A 96 1.44 10.74 -3.36
C GLN A 96 2.67 10.32 -4.18
N HIS A 97 3.00 9.03 -4.21
CA HIS A 97 4.21 8.47 -4.82
C HIS A 97 3.89 7.44 -5.92
N LEU A 98 2.84 7.68 -6.73
CA LEU A 98 2.38 6.72 -7.73
C LEU A 98 3.45 6.30 -8.76
N ASP A 99 4.36 7.21 -9.11
CA ASP A 99 5.46 6.96 -10.05
C ASP A 99 6.71 6.39 -9.38
N GLN A 100 6.83 6.53 -8.06
CA GLN A 100 7.95 6.06 -7.26
C GLN A 100 7.46 5.32 -6.00
N PRO A 101 6.69 4.23 -6.15
CA PRO A 101 5.97 3.60 -5.04
C PRO A 101 6.88 3.11 -3.90
N LEU A 102 8.13 2.78 -4.20
CA LEU A 102 9.11 2.34 -3.20
C LEU A 102 9.59 3.50 -2.29
N VAL A 103 9.44 4.75 -2.71
CA VAL A 103 9.67 5.92 -1.83
C VAL A 103 8.64 5.95 -0.71
N ALA A 104 7.37 5.66 -0.98
CA ALA A 104 6.33 5.57 0.05
C ALA A 104 6.62 4.46 1.06
N LEU A 105 7.06 3.29 0.59
CA LEU A 105 7.48 2.19 1.46
C LEU A 105 8.67 2.61 2.33
N ARG A 106 9.68 3.26 1.74
CA ARG A 106 10.85 3.77 2.48
C ARG A 106 10.44 4.73 3.60
N GLU A 107 9.57 5.70 3.32
CA GLU A 107 9.06 6.65 4.31
C GLU A 107 8.34 5.93 5.46
N LEU A 108 7.51 4.93 5.15
CA LEU A 108 6.83 4.12 6.16
C LEU A 108 7.83 3.33 7.03
N LEU A 109 8.83 2.68 6.42
CA LEU A 109 9.84 1.92 7.16
C LEU A 109 10.63 2.82 8.11
N LEU A 110 11.07 3.99 7.64
CA LEU A 110 11.75 4.97 8.49
C LEU A 110 10.85 5.44 9.62
N LEU A 111 9.57 5.74 9.35
CA LEU A 111 8.60 6.15 10.36
C LEU A 111 8.45 5.08 11.46
N LEU A 112 8.33 3.80 11.07
CA LEU A 112 8.22 2.69 12.02
C LEU A 112 9.51 2.49 12.83
N ILE A 113 10.68 2.60 12.20
CA ILE A 113 11.98 2.38 12.85
C ILE A 113 12.32 3.51 13.83
N ASP A 114 12.01 4.76 13.46
CA ASP A 114 12.41 5.97 14.20
C ASP A 114 11.42 6.33 15.32
N ARG A 115 10.18 5.84 15.27
CA ARG A 115 9.13 6.13 16.25
C ARG A 115 8.71 4.87 17.03
N PRO A 116 9.22 4.68 18.26
CA PRO A 116 8.92 3.50 19.07
C PRO A 116 7.42 3.26 19.27
N GLU A 117 6.62 4.31 19.44
CA GLU A 117 5.17 4.20 19.60
C GLU A 117 4.48 3.61 18.36
N MET A 118 4.97 3.94 17.16
CA MET A 118 4.45 3.38 15.91
C MET A 118 4.90 1.93 15.74
N LEU A 119 6.16 1.64 16.09
CA LEU A 119 6.69 0.27 16.10
C LEU A 119 5.88 -0.65 17.03
N TYR A 120 5.52 -0.18 18.22
CA TYR A 120 4.77 -0.98 19.20
C TYR A 120 3.35 -1.28 18.71
N GLU A 121 2.63 -0.28 18.18
CA GLU A 121 1.30 -0.55 17.63
C GLU A 121 1.37 -1.44 16.39
N PHE A 122 2.37 -1.23 15.53
CA PHE A 122 2.60 -2.10 14.38
C PHE A 122 2.87 -3.55 14.80
N THR A 123 3.76 -3.76 15.77
CA THR A 123 4.08 -5.09 16.30
C THR A 123 2.86 -5.74 16.93
N ARG A 124 2.08 -4.99 17.72
CA ARG A 124 0.81 -5.48 18.28
C ARG A 124 -0.16 -5.95 17.20
N GLN A 125 -0.23 -5.27 16.06
CA GLN A 125 -1.06 -5.70 14.92
C GLN A 125 -0.50 -6.95 14.24
N VAL A 126 0.83 -7.09 14.18
CA VAL A 126 1.49 -8.33 13.71
C VAL A 126 1.13 -9.49 14.63
N ASP A 127 1.19 -9.31 15.95
CA ASP A 127 0.80 -10.35 16.92
C ASP A 127 -0.66 -10.74 16.76
N VAL A 128 -1.58 -9.76 16.71
CA VAL A 128 -3.00 -10.02 16.43
C VAL A 128 -3.14 -10.83 15.15
N LYS A 129 -2.43 -10.44 14.08
CA LYS A 129 -2.54 -11.12 12.81
C LYS A 129 -2.00 -12.54 12.86
N TRP A 130 -0.92 -12.77 13.58
CA TRP A 130 -0.38 -14.10 13.81
C TRP A 130 -1.39 -14.97 14.58
N GLY A 131 -1.99 -14.45 15.66
CA GLY A 131 -3.03 -15.17 16.41
C GLY A 131 -4.24 -15.55 15.55
N GLU A 132 -4.67 -14.66 14.64
CA GLU A 132 -5.71 -14.97 13.66
C GLU A 132 -5.30 -16.07 12.66
N MET A 133 -4.05 -16.08 12.20
CA MET A 133 -3.55 -17.03 11.20
C MET A 133 -3.40 -18.45 11.77
N TYR A 134 -2.99 -18.55 13.04
CA TYR A 134 -2.66 -19.82 13.69
C TYR A 134 -3.72 -20.30 14.70
N ASP A 135 -4.81 -19.54 14.88
CA ASP A 135 -5.86 -19.80 15.87
C ASP A 135 -5.30 -19.90 17.31
N GLU A 136 -4.34 -19.04 17.61
CA GLU A 136 -3.62 -18.99 18.89
C GLU A 136 -3.78 -17.63 19.57
N ARG A 137 -3.53 -17.60 20.88
CA ARG A 137 -3.59 -16.35 21.63
C ARG A 137 -2.29 -15.56 21.41
N PRO A 138 -2.36 -14.33 20.87
CA PRO A 138 -1.17 -13.53 20.64
C PRO A 138 -0.46 -13.15 21.94
N HIS A 139 0.87 -13.09 21.87
CA HIS A 139 1.72 -12.59 22.94
C HIS A 139 1.96 -11.11 22.74
N PHE A 140 1.39 -10.26 23.58
CA PHE A 140 1.62 -8.82 23.49
C PHE A 140 2.79 -8.39 24.37
N GLN A 141 3.82 -7.82 23.75
CA GLN A 141 4.92 -7.18 24.46
C GLN A 141 4.53 -5.76 24.90
N GLN A 142 4.70 -5.43 26.19
CA GLN A 142 4.58 -4.05 26.66
C GLN A 142 5.90 -3.28 26.44
N PRO A 143 5.86 -1.95 26.30
CA PRO A 143 7.07 -1.13 26.27
C PRO A 143 7.97 -1.43 27.47
N HIS A 144 9.27 -1.65 27.20
CA HIS A 144 10.30 -1.97 28.20
C HIS A 144 10.12 -3.31 28.95
N GLN A 145 9.19 -4.17 28.53
CA GLN A 145 9.06 -5.52 29.05
C GLN A 145 9.91 -6.49 28.23
N PRO A 146 10.53 -7.52 28.85
CA PRO A 146 11.11 -8.61 28.08
C PRO A 146 10.04 -9.33 27.24
N PRO A 147 10.40 -9.81 26.03
CA PRO A 147 9.47 -10.57 25.20
C PRO A 147 9.12 -11.92 25.83
N HIS A 148 8.00 -12.51 25.41
CA HIS A 148 7.66 -13.88 25.78
C HIS A 148 8.62 -14.86 25.06
N PRO A 149 9.08 -15.94 25.71
CA PRO A 149 10.10 -16.83 25.12
C PRO A 149 9.67 -17.50 23.82
N ASP A 150 8.38 -17.75 23.66
CA ASP A 150 7.80 -18.38 22.47
C ASP A 150 7.21 -17.37 21.48
N ASP A 151 7.46 -16.08 21.69
CA ASP A 151 6.94 -15.02 20.81
C ASP A 151 7.85 -14.82 19.60
N GLU A 152 7.26 -15.04 18.42
CA GLU A 152 7.90 -14.91 17.12
C GLU A 152 8.08 -13.44 16.71
N TYR A 153 7.26 -12.52 17.23
CA TYR A 153 7.21 -11.12 16.82
C TYR A 153 7.44 -10.15 17.99
N THR A 154 8.65 -10.20 18.53
CA THR A 154 9.10 -9.21 19.50
C THR A 154 9.39 -7.84 18.86
N HIS A 155 9.31 -6.76 19.63
CA HIS A 155 9.67 -5.41 19.15
C HIS A 155 11.06 -5.36 18.49
N GLU A 156 12.05 -6.04 19.09
CA GLU A 156 13.41 -6.11 18.57
C GLU A 156 13.48 -6.88 17.25
N SER A 157 12.85 -8.05 17.18
CA SER A 157 12.83 -8.88 15.98
C SER A 157 12.13 -8.19 14.80
N VAL A 158 11.01 -7.53 15.06
CA VAL A 158 10.27 -6.76 14.06
C VAL A 158 11.12 -5.58 13.59
N GLN A 159 11.71 -4.81 14.50
CA GLN A 159 12.58 -3.70 14.13
C GLN A 159 13.77 -4.15 13.28
N ALA A 160 14.39 -5.28 13.63
CA ALA A 160 15.50 -5.85 12.86
C ALA A 160 15.07 -6.22 11.43
N LYS A 161 13.94 -6.92 11.27
CA LYS A 161 13.39 -7.28 9.95
C LYS A 161 13.04 -6.04 9.12
N LEU A 162 12.47 -4.99 9.73
CA LEU A 162 12.16 -3.74 9.04
C LEU A 162 13.43 -3.00 8.59
N ARG A 163 14.49 -2.98 9.42
CA ARG A 163 15.80 -2.42 9.05
C ARG A 163 16.45 -3.18 7.91
N GLU A 164 16.43 -4.51 7.97
CA GLU A 164 16.96 -5.33 6.87
C GLU A 164 16.23 -5.07 5.56
N LEU A 165 14.89 -4.96 5.61
CA LEU A 165 14.09 -4.62 4.44
C LEU A 165 14.42 -3.22 3.89
N LEU A 166 14.62 -2.24 4.78
CA LEU A 166 15.06 -0.89 4.40
C LEU A 166 16.43 -0.92 3.71
N GLU A 167 17.39 -1.65 4.27
CA GLU A 167 18.72 -1.81 3.66
C GLU A 167 18.67 -2.52 2.30
N ARG A 168 17.74 -3.44 2.10
CA ARG A 168 17.52 -4.08 0.78
C ARG A 168 16.92 -3.09 -0.21
N LEU A 169 15.95 -2.28 0.24
CA LEU A 169 15.33 -1.23 -0.57
C LEU A 169 16.35 -0.18 -1.03
N GLU A 170 17.24 0.25 -0.14
CA GLU A 170 18.29 1.22 -0.45
C GLU A 170 19.42 0.67 -1.34
N ARG A 171 19.50 -0.66 -1.54
CA ARG A 171 20.47 -1.30 -2.44
C ARG A 171 19.97 -1.51 -3.85
N GLU A 172 18.66 -1.57 -4.06
CA GLU A 172 18.04 -1.72 -5.39
C GLU A 172 17.83 -0.38 -6.12
N HIS A 173 18.17 0.74 -5.47
CA HIS A 173 18.07 2.12 -5.98
C HIS A 173 19.41 2.86 -5.93
#